data_AF-A0AA36IV49-F1
#
_entry.id   AF-A0AA36IV49-F1
#
_cell.length_a   1.000
_cell.length_b   1.000
_cell.length_c   1.000
_cell.angle_alpha   90.00
_cell.angle_beta   90.00
_cell.angle_gamma   90.00
#
_symmetry.space_group_name_H-M   'P 1'
#
loop_
_entity.id
_entity.type
_entity.pdbx_description
1 polymer ?
#
loop_
_entity_poly.entity_id
_entity_poly.type
_entity_poly.pdbx_seq_one_letter_code
_entity_poly.pdbx_strand_id
1 'polypeptide(L)'
;MPRLCQNTDCCFAKMGGRQRVAAGAECCMFCDHEAMETACLAASGRRSVLRSLKAMTEPIFRNIALEQVPTEYKGHFSRGLASARFCGGFEGEACVFALQKTGGPARVEKRQAGSCLFCDPVAVGAKVDMLGGVEEIAGARTRADIQTLLKPKQRRLGAPATAAQKKIYRERVLADKARGRKHAGRPKERAAPGAVVDNSAPAPPAKRSAKAAGLERWALHCAWAQCEACGLMLARDLTQKSLTRDQKVTAPPLQCRRYRSARDHPAPKLAD
;
A
#
# COMPACT_ATOMS: atom_id res chain seq x y z
N MET A 1 5.92 -22.62 0.05
CA MET A 1 4.77 -22.47 -0.87
C MET A 1 3.52 -22.90 -0.13
N PRO A 2 2.39 -22.17 -0.16
CA PRO A 2 1.14 -22.69 0.40
C PRO A 2 0.71 -23.93 -0.40
N ARG A 3 0.38 -25.03 0.28
CA ARG A 3 -0.11 -26.26 -0.33
C ARG A 3 -1.58 -26.09 -0.71
N LEU A 4 -1.93 -26.54 -1.92
CA LEU A 4 -3.32 -26.64 -2.38
C LEU A 4 -3.95 -27.93 -1.86
N CYS A 5 -5.28 -27.96 -1.80
CA CYS A 5 -6.04 -29.15 -1.46
C CYS A 5 -5.74 -30.27 -2.46
N GLN A 6 -5.45 -31.49 -1.98
CA GLN A 6 -5.15 -32.64 -2.84
C GLN A 6 -6.40 -33.35 -3.36
N ASN A 7 -7.58 -33.13 -2.75
CA ASN A 7 -8.84 -33.67 -3.26
C ASN A 7 -9.14 -33.10 -4.67
N THR A 8 -9.18 -33.98 -5.67
CA THR A 8 -9.41 -33.68 -7.09
C THR A 8 -10.79 -33.08 -7.36
N ASP A 9 -11.75 -33.34 -6.46
CA ASP A 9 -13.11 -32.83 -6.53
C ASP A 9 -13.34 -31.62 -5.61
N CYS A 10 -12.27 -31.05 -5.06
CA CYS A 10 -12.34 -29.82 -4.29
C CYS A 10 -12.80 -28.66 -5.19
N CYS A 11 -14.08 -28.31 -5.11
CA CYS A 11 -14.67 -27.17 -5.79
C CYS A 11 -13.99 -25.84 -5.39
N PHE A 12 -13.38 -25.78 -4.20
CA PHE A 12 -12.65 -24.60 -3.73
C PHE A 12 -11.27 -24.42 -4.38
N ALA A 13 -10.57 -25.52 -4.71
CA ALA A 13 -9.23 -25.46 -5.31
C ALA A 13 -9.28 -25.05 -6.79
N LYS A 14 -10.32 -25.49 -7.53
CA LYS A 14 -10.47 -25.25 -8.98
C LYS A 14 -10.67 -23.76 -9.35
N MET A 15 -11.18 -22.94 -8.44
CA MET A 15 -11.65 -21.58 -8.76
C MET A 15 -10.71 -20.45 -8.30
N GLY A 16 -9.42 -20.74 -8.09
CA GLY A 16 -8.42 -19.71 -7.71
C GLY A 16 -8.53 -19.21 -6.26
N GLY A 17 -9.55 -19.65 -5.52
CA GLY A 17 -9.61 -19.56 -4.08
C GLY A 17 -8.55 -20.47 -3.47
N ARG A 18 -7.38 -19.92 -3.15
CA ARG A 18 -6.30 -20.67 -2.49
C ARG A 18 -6.70 -20.99 -1.04
N GLN A 19 -7.71 -21.83 -0.83
CA GLN A 19 -7.98 -22.45 0.45
C GLN A 19 -6.71 -23.19 0.85
N ARG A 20 -6.14 -22.76 1.98
CA ARG A 20 -4.84 -23.22 2.41
C ARG A 20 -5.04 -24.50 3.19
N VAL A 21 -4.24 -25.49 2.87
CA VAL A 21 -4.13 -26.69 3.68
C VAL A 21 -3.24 -26.39 4.88
N ALA A 22 -3.62 -26.87 6.06
CA ALA A 22 -2.79 -26.77 7.26
C ALA A 22 -1.48 -27.55 7.07
N ALA A 23 -0.45 -27.22 7.84
CA ALA A 23 0.79 -27.99 7.80
C ALA A 23 0.50 -29.43 8.26
N GLY A 24 0.79 -30.41 7.41
CA GLY A 24 0.53 -31.83 7.69
C GLY A 24 -0.82 -32.37 7.22
N ALA A 25 -1.74 -31.51 6.77
CA ALA A 25 -3.00 -31.97 6.18
C ALA A 25 -2.86 -32.19 4.66
N GLU A 26 -3.71 -33.08 4.12
CA GLU A 26 -3.80 -33.37 2.67
C GLU A 26 -4.95 -32.58 2.02
N CYS A 27 -6.03 -32.36 2.79
CA CYS A 27 -7.25 -31.71 2.33
C CYS A 27 -7.45 -30.34 2.99
N CYS A 28 -8.17 -29.44 2.32
CA CYS A 28 -8.61 -28.19 2.96
C CYS A 28 -9.70 -28.47 3.99
N MET A 29 -9.90 -27.54 4.92
CA MET A 29 -10.87 -27.70 6.02
C MET A 29 -12.32 -27.91 5.56
N PHE A 30 -12.68 -27.58 4.32
CA PHE A 30 -14.03 -27.81 3.79
C PHE A 30 -14.19 -29.16 3.08
N CYS A 31 -13.08 -29.90 2.89
CA CYS A 31 -13.08 -31.25 2.33
C CYS A 31 -12.80 -32.32 3.39
N ASP A 32 -12.55 -31.92 4.63
CA ASP A 32 -12.22 -32.78 5.76
C ASP A 32 -13.21 -32.48 6.90
N HIS A 33 -14.16 -33.40 7.10
CA HIS A 33 -15.25 -33.21 8.05
C HIS A 33 -14.75 -33.18 9.50
N GLU A 34 -13.79 -34.03 9.84
CA GLU A 34 -13.20 -34.08 11.19
C GLU A 34 -12.43 -32.79 11.50
N ALA A 35 -11.68 -32.26 10.52
CA ALA A 35 -10.99 -30.99 10.67
C ALA A 35 -11.96 -29.81 10.80
N MET A 36 -13.08 -29.82 10.06
CA MET A 36 -14.13 -28.80 10.19
C MET A 36 -14.77 -28.83 11.58
N GLU A 37 -15.13 -30.01 12.07
CA GLU A 37 -15.74 -30.21 13.38
C GLU A 37 -14.80 -29.77 14.50
N THR A 38 -13.55 -30.23 14.45
CA THR A 38 -12.49 -29.80 15.38
C THR A 38 -12.31 -28.29 15.38
N ALA A 39 -12.32 -27.66 14.20
CA ALA A 39 -12.23 -26.20 14.09
C ALA A 39 -13.48 -25.51 14.66
N CYS A 40 -14.67 -26.10 14.54
CA CYS A 40 -15.90 -25.54 15.07
C CYS A 40 -15.98 -25.59 16.60
N LEU A 41 -15.34 -26.56 17.25
CA LEU A 41 -15.25 -26.65 18.72
C LEU A 41 -14.45 -25.48 19.32
N ALA A 42 -13.36 -25.08 18.67
CA ALA A 42 -12.49 -23.99 19.13
C ALA A 42 -12.99 -22.60 18.68
N ALA A 43 -12.98 -21.60 19.57
CA ALA A 43 -13.34 -20.23 19.21
C ALA A 43 -12.42 -19.62 18.13
N SER A 44 -11.12 -19.95 18.16
CA SER A 44 -10.14 -19.56 17.14
C SER A 44 -10.43 -20.23 15.79
N GLY A 45 -10.82 -21.50 15.80
CA GLY A 45 -11.21 -22.26 14.61
C GLY A 45 -12.48 -21.70 13.97
N ARG A 46 -13.53 -21.40 14.76
CA ARG A 46 -14.74 -20.70 14.27
C ARG A 46 -14.41 -19.37 13.60
N ARG A 47 -13.52 -18.56 14.18
CA ARG A 47 -13.06 -17.32 13.54
C ARG A 47 -12.33 -17.57 12.22
N SER A 48 -11.58 -18.67 12.11
CA SER A 48 -10.88 -19.08 10.89
C SER A 48 -11.87 -19.49 9.80
N VAL A 49 -12.83 -20.36 10.12
CA VAL A 49 -13.89 -20.81 9.20
C VAL A 49 -14.71 -19.61 8.71
N LEU A 50 -15.15 -18.73 9.63
CA LEU A 50 -15.90 -17.53 9.26
C LEU A 50 -15.10 -16.60 8.34
N ARG A 51 -13.79 -16.46 8.58
CA ARG A 51 -12.91 -15.67 7.70
C ARG A 51 -12.83 -16.28 6.30
N SER A 52 -12.70 -17.60 6.21
CA SER A 52 -12.70 -18.34 4.94
C SER A 52 -14.02 -18.17 4.19
N LEU A 53 -15.16 -18.33 4.87
CA LEU A 53 -16.49 -18.11 4.29
C LEU A 53 -16.69 -16.65 3.80
N LYS A 54 -16.18 -15.65 4.55
CA LYS A 54 -16.23 -14.23 4.12
C LYS A 54 -15.32 -13.91 2.95
N ALA A 55 -14.27 -14.71 2.72
CA ALA A 55 -13.36 -14.53 1.59
C ALA A 55 -13.92 -15.13 0.28
N MET A 56 -14.96 -15.98 0.37
CA MET A 56 -15.67 -16.49 -0.80
C MET A 56 -16.59 -15.40 -1.35
N THR A 57 -16.28 -14.89 -2.54
CA THR A 57 -17.08 -13.86 -3.21
C THR A 57 -18.38 -14.43 -3.78
N GLU A 58 -18.30 -15.63 -4.38
CA GLU A 58 -19.44 -16.26 -5.03
C GLU A 58 -20.40 -16.91 -4.01
N PRO A 59 -21.71 -16.60 -4.06
CA PRO A 59 -22.70 -17.17 -3.15
C PRO A 59 -22.79 -18.70 -3.22
N ILE A 60 -22.68 -19.29 -4.42
CA ILE A 60 -22.81 -20.73 -4.64
C ILE A 60 -21.77 -21.50 -3.81
N PHE A 61 -20.49 -21.14 -3.90
CA PHE A 61 -19.43 -21.82 -3.15
C PHE A 61 -19.54 -21.60 -1.65
N ARG A 62 -19.98 -20.41 -1.24
CA ARG A 62 -20.24 -20.12 0.17
C ARG A 62 -21.37 -20.99 0.72
N ASN A 63 -22.42 -21.25 -0.05
CA ASN A 63 -23.52 -22.12 0.35
C ASN A 63 -23.05 -23.58 0.45
N ILE A 64 -22.31 -24.07 -0.55
CA ILE A 64 -21.70 -25.42 -0.50
C ILE A 64 -20.78 -25.55 0.72
N ALA A 65 -19.97 -24.54 1.02
CA ALA A 65 -19.10 -24.54 2.20
C ALA A 65 -19.89 -24.53 3.52
N LEU A 66 -21.04 -23.84 3.56
CA LEU A 66 -21.93 -23.83 4.73
C LEU A 66 -22.64 -25.17 4.94
N GLU A 67 -22.89 -25.94 3.88
CA GLU A 67 -23.44 -27.29 4.00
C GLU A 67 -22.49 -28.24 4.72
N GLN A 68 -21.18 -28.05 4.54
CA GLN A 68 -20.12 -28.82 5.21
C GLN A 68 -19.94 -28.46 6.70
N VAL A 69 -20.56 -27.38 7.17
CA VAL A 69 -20.47 -26.97 8.58
C VAL A 69 -21.45 -27.81 9.41
N PRO A 70 -21.06 -28.32 10.60
CA PRO A 70 -21.98 -29.04 11.45
C PRO A 70 -23.21 -28.21 11.82
N THR A 71 -24.38 -28.84 11.82
CA THR A 71 -25.70 -28.18 11.93
C THR A 71 -25.80 -27.24 13.13
N GLU A 72 -25.22 -27.63 14.27
CA GLU A 72 -25.19 -26.86 15.51
C GLU A 72 -24.52 -25.48 15.34
N TYR A 73 -23.53 -25.37 14.45
CA TYR A 73 -22.79 -24.13 14.23
C TYR A 73 -23.29 -23.33 13.02
N LYS A 74 -24.16 -23.88 12.15
CA LYS A 74 -24.66 -23.17 10.96
C LYS A 74 -25.24 -21.80 11.32
N GLY A 75 -26.04 -21.71 12.39
CA GLY A 75 -26.61 -20.45 12.86
C GLY A 75 -25.56 -19.41 13.28
N HIS A 76 -24.43 -19.84 13.86
CA HIS A 76 -23.31 -18.95 14.20
C HIS A 76 -22.70 -18.32 12.96
N PHE A 77 -22.42 -19.13 11.94
CA PHE A 77 -21.80 -18.66 10.71
C PHE A 77 -22.75 -17.83 9.85
N SER A 78 -24.04 -18.19 9.74
CA SER A 78 -25.04 -17.38 9.05
C SER A 78 -25.15 -15.97 9.65
N ARG A 79 -25.20 -15.86 10.99
CA ARG A 79 -25.17 -14.55 11.67
C ARG A 79 -23.86 -13.81 11.42
N GLY A 80 -22.72 -14.51 11.48
CA GLY A 80 -21.41 -13.92 11.22
C GLY A 80 -21.23 -13.43 9.78
N LEU A 81 -21.84 -14.11 8.81
CA LEU A 81 -21.84 -13.72 7.40
C LEU A 81 -22.76 -12.53 7.14
N ALA A 82 -23.96 -12.53 7.73
CA ALA A 82 -24.83 -11.35 7.74
C ALA A 82 -24.16 -10.13 8.40
N SER A 83 -23.20 -10.36 9.31
CA SER A 83 -22.41 -9.31 9.94
C SER A 83 -21.18 -8.86 9.12
N ALA A 84 -20.87 -9.48 7.98
CA ALA A 84 -19.81 -9.03 7.07
C ALA A 84 -20.29 -7.78 6.33
N ARG A 85 -20.11 -6.62 6.95
CA ARG A 85 -20.57 -5.35 6.40
C ARG A 85 -19.55 -4.80 5.42
N PHE A 86 -19.72 -5.21 4.18
CA PHE A 86 -19.19 -4.45 3.06
C PHE A 86 -19.96 -3.13 3.00
N CYS A 87 -19.29 -2.08 2.54
CA CYS A 87 -19.95 -0.81 2.31
C CYS A 87 -21.06 -0.99 1.28
N GLY A 88 -22.30 -0.65 1.64
CA GLY A 88 -23.45 -0.73 0.73
C GLY A 88 -23.36 0.23 -0.44
N GLY A 89 -22.54 1.29 -0.31
CA GLY A 89 -22.44 2.34 -1.31
C GLY A 89 -23.00 3.66 -0.80
N PHE A 90 -23.28 4.58 -1.73
CA PHE A 90 -23.90 5.87 -1.46
C PHE A 90 -24.96 6.13 -2.55
N GLU A 91 -26.16 6.57 -2.17
CA GLU A 91 -27.26 6.91 -3.10
C GLU A 91 -27.61 5.83 -4.15
N GLY A 92 -27.49 4.55 -3.77
CA GLY A 92 -27.78 3.43 -4.66
C GLY A 92 -26.61 3.04 -5.58
N GLU A 93 -25.51 3.79 -5.58
CA GLU A 93 -24.28 3.40 -6.27
C GLU A 93 -23.41 2.50 -5.39
N ALA A 94 -22.94 1.39 -5.94
CA ALA A 94 -22.09 0.45 -5.21
C ALA A 94 -20.73 1.07 -4.83
N CYS A 95 -20.24 0.76 -3.63
CA CYS A 95 -18.95 1.28 -3.16
C CYS A 95 -17.78 0.73 -4.01
N VAL A 96 -17.09 1.64 -4.71
CA VAL A 96 -15.90 1.29 -5.53
C VAL A 96 -14.85 0.53 -4.72
N PHE A 97 -14.65 0.89 -3.45
CA PHE A 97 -13.70 0.21 -2.56
C PHE A 97 -14.20 -1.15 -2.05
N ALA A 98 -15.51 -1.39 -2.00
CA ALA A 98 -16.06 -2.71 -1.69
C ALA A 98 -15.95 -3.66 -2.89
N LEU A 99 -15.90 -3.12 -4.11
CA LEU A 99 -15.80 -3.89 -5.36
C LEU A 99 -14.35 -4.18 -5.77
N GLN A 100 -13.37 -3.48 -5.22
CA GLN A 100 -11.96 -3.68 -5.57
C GLN A 100 -11.44 -5.06 -5.12
N LYS A 101 -10.90 -5.82 -6.09
CA LYS A 101 -10.20 -7.09 -5.85
C LYS A 101 -8.84 -6.90 -5.17
N THR A 102 -8.21 -5.75 -5.37
CA THR A 102 -6.92 -5.36 -4.79
C THR A 102 -7.13 -4.58 -3.50
N GLY A 103 -6.43 -4.95 -2.42
CA GLY A 103 -6.50 -4.27 -1.12
C GLY A 103 -7.57 -4.83 -0.16
N GLY A 104 -8.50 -5.63 -0.67
CA GLY A 104 -9.62 -6.17 0.09
C GLY A 104 -10.77 -5.16 0.18
N PRO A 105 -12.02 -5.63 0.26
CA PRO A 105 -13.19 -4.77 0.17
C PRO A 105 -13.31 -3.85 1.40
N ALA A 106 -13.71 -2.60 1.16
CA ALA A 106 -13.97 -1.63 2.22
C ALA A 106 -15.00 -2.14 3.23
N ARG A 107 -14.63 -2.04 4.51
CA ARG A 107 -15.44 -2.49 5.63
C ARG A 107 -16.01 -1.31 6.38
N VAL A 108 -17.23 -1.49 6.88
CA VAL A 108 -17.87 -0.51 7.77
C VAL A 108 -17.39 -0.75 9.19
N GLU A 109 -16.71 0.23 9.81
CA GLU A 109 -16.14 0.08 11.16
C GLU A 109 -17.22 0.02 12.26
N LYS A 110 -18.32 0.75 12.09
CA LYS A 110 -19.41 0.82 13.08
C LYS A 110 -20.66 0.07 12.61
N ARG A 111 -21.28 -0.65 13.54
CA ARG A 111 -22.52 -1.44 13.34
C ARG A 111 -23.77 -0.59 13.02
N GLN A 112 -23.64 0.72 12.82
CA GLN A 112 -24.75 1.61 12.47
C GLN A 112 -24.50 2.41 11.19
N ALA A 113 -23.27 2.50 10.68
CA ALA A 113 -22.94 3.46 9.63
C ALA A 113 -23.45 3.09 8.22
N GLY A 114 -23.74 1.81 7.93
CA GLY A 114 -24.26 1.38 6.61
C GLY A 114 -23.29 1.50 5.43
N SER A 115 -22.44 2.51 5.42
CA SER A 115 -21.42 2.84 4.43
C SER A 115 -20.05 3.03 5.10
N CYS A 116 -18.96 2.91 4.33
CA CYS A 116 -17.62 3.19 4.82
C CYS A 116 -17.39 4.72 4.88
N LEU A 117 -16.32 5.15 5.54
CA LEU A 117 -15.97 6.56 5.66
C LEU A 117 -16.01 7.31 4.32
N PHE A 118 -15.61 6.68 3.22
CA PHE A 118 -15.57 7.32 1.90
C PHE A 118 -16.91 7.39 1.17
N CYS A 119 -17.91 6.63 1.62
CA CYS A 119 -19.27 6.63 1.07
C CYS A 119 -20.27 7.29 2.03
N ASP A 120 -19.78 8.03 3.03
CA ASP A 120 -20.57 8.86 3.93
C ASP A 120 -20.05 10.30 3.84
N PRO A 121 -20.64 11.15 2.98
CA PRO A 121 -20.16 12.51 2.78
C PRO A 121 -20.26 13.37 4.05
N VAL A 122 -21.18 13.04 4.97
CA VAL A 122 -21.30 13.73 6.26
C VAL A 122 -20.11 13.36 7.15
N ALA A 123 -19.76 12.07 7.20
CA ALA A 123 -18.58 11.63 7.95
C ALA A 123 -17.26 12.12 7.35
N VAL A 124 -17.15 12.22 6.00
CA VAL A 124 -16.00 12.85 5.34
C VAL A 124 -15.93 14.33 5.70
N GLY A 125 -17.04 15.07 5.55
CA GLY A 125 -17.10 16.51 5.88
C GLY A 125 -16.71 16.77 7.33
N ALA A 126 -17.34 16.07 8.28
CA ALA A 126 -17.02 16.18 9.70
C ALA A 126 -15.56 15.86 10.02
N LYS A 127 -14.92 14.97 9.26
CA LYS A 127 -13.47 14.70 9.39
C LYS A 127 -12.65 15.81 8.75
N VAL A 128 -12.99 16.31 7.57
CA VAL A 128 -12.26 17.39 6.88
C VAL A 128 -12.28 18.69 7.69
N ASP A 129 -13.38 18.96 8.40
CA ASP A 129 -13.55 20.16 9.22
C ASP A 129 -12.74 20.10 10.54
N MET A 130 -12.20 18.94 10.91
CA MET A 130 -11.26 18.82 12.04
C MET A 130 -9.84 19.22 11.62
N LEU A 131 -9.14 19.97 12.47
CA LEU A 131 -7.70 20.25 12.34
C LEU A 131 -6.92 18.93 12.18
N GLY A 132 -6.24 18.76 11.05
CA GLY A 132 -5.50 17.54 10.70
C GLY A 132 -6.33 16.42 10.08
N GLY A 133 -7.64 16.60 9.91
CA GLY A 133 -8.51 15.56 9.35
C GLY A 133 -8.28 15.27 7.88
N VAL A 134 -7.84 16.27 7.10
CA VAL A 134 -7.37 16.06 5.71
C VAL A 134 -6.13 15.16 5.67
N GLU A 135 -5.19 15.35 6.60
CA GLU A 135 -3.99 14.51 6.74
C GLU A 135 -4.33 13.12 7.26
N GLU A 136 -5.34 13.00 8.13
CA GLU A 136 -5.85 11.72 8.61
C GLU A 136 -6.55 10.92 7.50
N ILE A 137 -7.36 11.56 6.66
CA ILE A 137 -8.02 10.94 5.50
C ILE A 137 -6.99 10.49 4.46
N ALA A 138 -6.02 11.37 4.12
CA ALA A 138 -4.92 11.04 3.22
C ALA A 138 -4.01 9.94 3.79
N GLY A 139 -3.76 10.00 5.10
CA GLY A 139 -3.04 9.03 5.90
C GLY A 139 -3.74 7.67 5.98
N ALA A 140 -5.07 7.63 6.08
CA ALA A 140 -5.86 6.40 6.08
C ALA A 140 -5.81 5.71 4.71
N ARG A 141 -5.89 6.49 3.62
CA ARG A 141 -5.76 5.99 2.24
C ARG A 141 -4.38 5.34 2.02
N THR A 142 -3.31 6.05 2.39
CA THR A 142 -1.94 5.53 2.33
C THR A 142 -1.66 4.42 3.35
N ARG A 143 -2.21 4.42 4.57
CA ARG A 143 -2.02 3.34 5.55
C ARG A 143 -2.71 2.05 5.13
N ALA A 144 -3.90 2.11 4.54
CA ALA A 144 -4.57 0.94 4.00
C ALA A 144 -3.73 0.28 2.89
N ASP A 145 -3.16 1.08 2.00
CA ASP A 145 -2.25 0.66 0.93
C ASP A 145 -0.89 0.15 1.46
N ILE A 146 -0.31 0.83 2.45
CA ILE A 146 0.97 0.45 3.05
C ILE A 146 0.83 -0.81 3.92
N GLN A 147 -0.22 -0.94 4.72
CA GLN A 147 -0.44 -2.16 5.53
C GLN A 147 -0.73 -3.38 4.66
N THR A 148 -1.40 -3.23 3.51
CA THR A 148 -1.60 -4.33 2.56
C THR A 148 -0.30 -4.73 1.88
N LEU A 149 0.60 -3.78 1.58
CA LEU A 149 1.95 -4.07 1.09
C LEU A 149 2.89 -4.66 2.16
N LEU A 150 2.71 -4.31 3.43
CA LEU A 150 3.58 -4.76 4.53
C LEU A 150 3.16 -6.11 5.16
N LYS A 151 1.88 -6.48 5.15
CA LYS A 151 1.39 -7.76 5.73
C LYS A 151 2.06 -9.02 5.16
N PRO A 152 2.38 -9.13 3.85
CA PRO A 152 3.16 -10.24 3.32
C PRO A 152 4.64 -10.22 3.74
N LYS A 153 5.20 -9.02 3.98
CA LYS A 153 6.61 -8.83 4.38
C LYS A 153 6.83 -9.07 5.88
N GLN A 154 5.90 -8.66 6.74
CA GLN A 154 6.00 -8.85 8.19
C GLN A 154 5.86 -10.33 8.60
N ARG A 155 5.10 -11.14 7.85
CA ARG A 155 5.04 -12.60 8.05
C ARG A 155 6.33 -13.35 7.69
N ARG A 156 7.33 -12.67 7.12
CA ARG A 156 8.65 -13.23 6.77
C ARG A 156 9.77 -12.70 7.66
N LEU A 157 9.44 -12.04 8.77
CA LEU A 157 10.43 -11.75 9.81
C LEU A 157 10.64 -13.03 10.64
N GLY A 158 11.29 -14.01 10.00
CA GLY A 158 11.98 -15.07 10.71
C GLY A 158 13.19 -14.49 11.45
N ALA A 159 13.91 -15.37 12.15
CA ALA A 159 15.11 -15.06 12.91
C ALA A 159 16.04 -14.05 12.20
N PRO A 160 16.71 -13.17 12.95
CA PRO A 160 17.55 -12.12 12.39
C PRO A 160 18.54 -12.69 11.37
N ALA A 161 18.64 -12.03 10.21
CA ALA A 161 19.48 -12.49 9.11
C ALA A 161 20.93 -12.71 9.57
N THR A 162 21.50 -13.86 9.21
CA THR A 162 22.88 -14.20 9.56
C THR A 162 23.87 -13.25 8.89
N ALA A 163 25.10 -13.15 9.41
CA ALA A 163 26.13 -12.28 8.83
C ALA A 163 26.39 -12.59 7.34
N ALA A 164 26.36 -13.88 6.96
CA ALA A 164 26.50 -14.33 5.59
C ALA A 164 25.34 -13.84 4.70
N GLN A 165 24.09 -13.93 5.18
CA GLN A 165 22.92 -13.42 4.46
C GLN A 165 22.97 -11.91 4.27
N LYS A 166 23.44 -11.17 5.28
CA LYS A 166 23.64 -9.71 5.20
C LYS A 166 24.72 -9.34 4.17
N LYS A 167 25.81 -10.12 4.09
CA LYS A 167 26.87 -9.93 3.08
C LYS A 167 26.35 -10.14 1.66
N ILE A 168 25.67 -11.26 1.40
CA ILE A 168 25.06 -11.56 0.09
C ILE A 168 24.06 -10.46 -0.32
N TYR A 169 23.25 -9.97 0.61
CA TYR A 169 22.32 -8.87 0.35
C TYR A 169 23.05 -7.58 -0.03
N ARG A 170 24.11 -7.21 0.71
CA ARG A 170 24.93 -6.02 0.40
C ARG A 170 25.56 -6.12 -0.99
N GLU A 171 26.11 -7.27 -1.35
CA GLU A 171 26.68 -7.53 -2.68
C GLU A 171 25.62 -7.38 -3.78
N ARG A 172 24.43 -7.95 -3.58
CA ARG A 172 23.30 -7.79 -4.53
C ARG A 172 22.88 -6.33 -4.71
N VAL A 173 22.77 -5.58 -3.62
CA VAL A 173 22.41 -4.16 -3.65
C VAL A 173 23.48 -3.34 -4.37
N LEU A 174 24.76 -3.63 -4.15
CA LEU A 174 25.86 -2.96 -4.85
C LEU A 174 25.87 -3.31 -6.34
N ALA A 175 25.61 -4.58 -6.69
CA ALA A 175 25.49 -5.02 -8.08
C ALA A 175 24.29 -4.37 -8.79
N ASP A 176 23.13 -4.25 -8.13
CA ASP A 176 21.97 -3.53 -8.66
C ASP A 176 22.25 -2.04 -8.85
N LYS A 177 22.92 -1.40 -7.88
CA LYS A 177 23.36 -0.01 -8.03
C LYS A 177 24.32 0.16 -9.20
N ALA A 178 25.25 -0.77 -9.40
CA ALA A 178 26.18 -0.75 -10.53
C ALA A 178 25.43 -0.94 -11.87
N ARG A 179 24.47 -1.87 -11.94
CA ARG A 179 23.59 -2.05 -13.11
C ARG A 179 22.78 -0.78 -13.41
N GLY A 180 22.20 -0.17 -12.38
CA GLY A 180 21.44 1.08 -12.51
C GLY A 180 22.30 2.24 -13.02
N ARG A 181 23.55 2.38 -12.53
CA ARG A 181 24.49 3.38 -13.05
C ARG A 181 24.84 3.14 -14.52
N LYS A 182 25.08 1.87 -14.91
CA LYS A 182 25.36 1.50 -16.30
C LYS A 182 24.18 1.80 -17.22
N HIS A 183 22.96 1.48 -16.80
CA HIS A 183 21.75 1.76 -17.59
C HIS A 183 21.44 3.25 -17.71
N ALA A 184 21.72 4.03 -16.66
CA ALA A 184 21.48 5.47 -16.66
C ALA A 184 22.61 6.29 -17.32
N GLY A 185 23.63 5.64 -17.91
CA GLY A 185 24.76 6.33 -18.55
C GLY A 185 25.56 7.23 -17.60
N ARG A 186 25.48 7.02 -16.27
CA ARG A 186 26.15 7.90 -15.31
C ARG A 186 27.66 7.65 -15.31
N PRO A 187 28.51 8.70 -15.34
CA PRO A 187 29.95 8.54 -15.16
C PRO A 187 30.27 7.86 -13.82
N LYS A 188 31.34 7.08 -13.80
CA LYS A 188 31.73 6.22 -12.66
C LYS A 188 32.24 7.04 -11.46
N GLU A 189 32.81 8.21 -11.72
CA GLU A 189 33.43 9.09 -10.74
C GLU A 189 32.41 10.00 -10.05
N ARG A 190 32.63 10.26 -8.76
CA ARG A 190 31.85 11.26 -8.01
C ARG A 190 32.52 12.61 -8.14
N ALA A 191 31.75 13.66 -8.40
CA ALA A 191 32.23 15.03 -8.27
C ALA A 191 32.73 15.28 -6.83
N ALA A 192 33.85 16.01 -6.72
CA ALA A 192 34.42 16.37 -5.44
C ALA A 192 33.48 17.31 -4.65
N PRO A 193 33.53 17.31 -3.31
CA PRO A 193 32.79 18.27 -2.49
C PRO A 193 33.10 19.72 -2.90
N GLY A 194 32.08 20.52 -3.16
CA GLY A 194 32.22 21.94 -3.55
C GLY A 194 32.37 22.21 -5.06
N ALA A 195 32.49 21.16 -5.88
CA ALA A 195 32.47 21.33 -7.33
C ALA A 195 31.09 21.79 -7.82
N VAL A 196 31.06 22.77 -8.73
CA VAL A 196 29.83 23.19 -9.41
C VAL A 196 29.36 22.05 -10.30
N VAL A 197 28.25 21.41 -9.93
CA VAL A 197 27.63 20.35 -10.73
C VAL A 197 26.70 21.01 -11.72
N ASP A 198 27.06 20.95 -13.00
CA ASP A 198 26.20 21.41 -14.09
C ASP A 198 24.89 20.60 -14.13
N ASN A 199 23.79 21.24 -14.52
CA ASN A 199 22.43 20.71 -14.49
C ASN A 199 22.17 19.65 -15.59
N SER A 200 23.19 19.33 -16.37
CA SER A 200 23.17 18.38 -17.49
C SER A 200 23.15 16.92 -17.02
N ALA A 201 22.04 16.47 -16.41
CA ALA A 201 21.78 15.04 -16.25
C ALA A 201 21.36 14.45 -17.61
N PRO A 202 22.11 13.49 -18.21
CA PRO A 202 21.73 12.92 -19.50
C PRO A 202 20.42 12.13 -19.36
N ALA A 203 19.31 12.77 -19.72
CA ALA A 203 18.03 12.10 -19.92
C ALA A 203 18.04 11.43 -21.29
N PRO A 204 17.33 10.30 -21.49
CA PRO A 204 17.15 9.74 -22.81
C PRO A 204 16.42 10.75 -23.71
N PRO A 205 16.84 10.93 -24.97
CA PRO A 205 16.30 11.96 -25.86
C PRO A 205 14.79 11.77 -26.07
N ALA A 206 14.00 12.84 -25.89
CA ALA A 206 12.54 12.81 -25.99
C ALA A 206 12.04 12.64 -27.44
N LYS A 207 12.22 11.47 -28.03
CA LYS A 207 11.57 11.10 -29.29
C LYS A 207 10.15 10.64 -28.97
N ARG A 208 9.14 11.52 -29.08
CA ARG A 208 7.74 11.23 -29.56
C ARG A 208 6.66 12.28 -29.24
N SER A 209 6.85 13.25 -28.32
CA SER A 209 5.80 14.26 -28.05
C SER A 209 6.31 15.54 -27.37
N ALA A 210 5.57 16.66 -27.53
CA ALA A 210 5.84 17.92 -26.84
C ALA A 210 5.86 17.78 -25.31
N LYS A 211 5.05 16.86 -24.76
CA LYS A 211 5.05 16.53 -23.33
C LYS A 211 6.34 15.85 -22.88
N ALA A 212 6.89 14.96 -23.71
CA ALA A 212 8.18 14.32 -23.46
C ALA A 212 9.32 15.34 -23.53
N ALA A 213 9.30 16.26 -24.51
CA ALA A 213 10.28 17.33 -24.62
C ALA A 213 10.22 18.30 -23.43
N GLY A 214 9.02 18.63 -22.94
CA GLY A 214 8.85 19.42 -21.72
C GLY A 214 9.38 18.73 -20.47
N LEU A 215 9.19 17.40 -20.36
CA LEU A 215 9.69 16.61 -19.23
C LEU A 215 11.22 16.49 -19.26
N GLU A 216 11.81 16.29 -20.44
CA GLU A 216 13.27 16.29 -20.63
C GLU A 216 13.86 17.64 -20.25
N ARG A 217 13.27 18.75 -20.73
CA ARG A 217 13.69 20.11 -20.35
C ARG A 217 13.58 20.33 -18.84
N TRP A 218 12.49 19.86 -18.23
CA TRP A 218 12.31 19.97 -16.78
C TRP A 218 13.39 19.18 -16.03
N ALA A 219 13.69 17.96 -16.46
CA ALA A 219 14.73 17.13 -15.85
C ALA A 219 16.12 17.77 -15.93
N LEU A 220 16.41 18.44 -17.05
CA LEU A 220 17.69 19.10 -17.33
C LEU A 220 17.86 20.48 -16.68
N HIS A 221 16.77 21.24 -16.49
CA HIS A 221 16.89 22.65 -16.13
C HIS A 221 16.06 23.06 -14.91
N CYS A 222 15.05 22.28 -14.53
CA CYS A 222 14.03 22.72 -13.57
C CYS A 222 13.73 21.73 -12.43
N ALA A 223 14.33 20.53 -12.41
CA ALA A 223 13.99 19.48 -11.46
C ALA A 223 14.42 19.77 -10.02
N TRP A 224 15.39 20.66 -9.85
CA TRP A 224 15.87 21.10 -8.56
C TRP A 224 16.19 22.60 -8.57
N ALA A 225 16.36 23.17 -7.38
CA ALA A 225 16.83 24.53 -7.19
C ALA A 225 17.62 24.67 -5.89
N GLN A 226 18.45 25.70 -5.81
CA GLN A 226 19.22 26.03 -4.62
C GLN A 226 18.50 27.10 -3.80
N CYS A 227 18.35 26.86 -2.49
CA CYS A 227 17.78 27.87 -1.58
C CYS A 227 18.68 29.11 -1.51
N GLU A 228 18.13 30.30 -1.71
CA GLU A 228 18.89 31.57 -1.64
C GLU A 228 19.45 31.85 -0.25
N ALA A 229 18.81 31.38 0.81
CA ALA A 229 19.26 31.63 2.19
C ALA A 229 20.30 30.62 2.69
N CYS A 230 20.11 29.33 2.41
CA CYS A 230 20.93 28.27 3.02
C CYS A 230 21.70 27.40 2.03
N GLY A 231 21.61 27.69 0.73
CA GLY A 231 22.36 26.97 -0.31
C GLY A 231 21.95 25.51 -0.52
N LEU A 232 20.92 25.01 0.18
CA LEU A 232 20.47 23.63 0.06
C LEU A 232 19.74 23.38 -1.25
N MET A 233 19.97 22.19 -1.82
CA MET A 233 19.21 21.71 -2.96
C MET A 233 17.80 21.29 -2.56
N LEU A 234 16.82 21.77 -3.31
CA LEU A 234 15.40 21.52 -3.14
C LEU A 234 14.89 20.86 -4.41
N ALA A 235 14.12 19.78 -4.26
CA ALA A 235 13.35 19.25 -5.39
C ALA A 235 12.23 20.23 -5.73
N ARG A 236 12.01 20.48 -7.02
CA ARG A 236 10.88 21.29 -7.49
C ARG A 236 9.71 20.39 -7.89
N ASP A 237 8.51 20.91 -7.73
CA ASP A 237 7.32 20.23 -8.20
C ASP A 237 7.21 20.31 -9.73
N LEU A 238 6.73 19.23 -10.33
CA LEU A 238 6.42 19.19 -11.74
C LEU A 238 5.10 19.93 -11.99
N THR A 239 5.19 21.14 -12.54
CA THR A 239 4.04 21.99 -12.84
C THR A 239 4.00 22.35 -14.32
N GLN A 240 2.85 22.81 -14.83
CA GLN A 240 2.75 23.27 -16.21
C GLN A 240 3.77 24.39 -16.50
N LYS A 241 3.98 25.31 -15.55
CA LYS A 241 4.97 26.38 -15.67
C LYS A 241 6.39 25.85 -15.82
N SER A 242 6.76 24.81 -15.07
CA SER A 242 8.11 24.21 -15.08
C SER A 242 8.38 23.36 -16.32
N LEU A 243 7.34 22.98 -17.07
CA LEU A 243 7.44 22.28 -18.36
C LEU A 243 7.58 23.26 -19.55
N THR A 244 7.09 24.50 -19.41
CA THR A 244 7.03 25.47 -20.52
C THR A 244 8.11 26.55 -20.49
N ARG A 245 8.68 26.85 -19.32
CA ARG A 245 9.66 27.93 -19.14
C ARG A 245 10.82 27.47 -18.29
N ASP A 246 12.00 27.95 -18.64
CA ASP A 246 13.20 27.78 -17.82
C ASP A 246 12.99 28.52 -16.50
N GLN A 247 13.39 27.87 -15.42
CA GLN A 247 13.28 28.42 -14.08
C GLN A 247 14.66 28.77 -13.55
N LYS A 248 14.74 29.81 -12.72
CA LYS A 248 15.99 30.21 -12.06
C LYS A 248 16.57 29.04 -11.27
N VAL A 249 17.90 28.92 -11.24
CA VAL A 249 18.60 27.90 -10.43
C VAL A 249 18.35 28.12 -8.94
N THR A 250 18.04 29.35 -8.52
CA THR A 250 17.71 29.67 -7.13
C THR A 250 16.22 29.58 -6.84
N ALA A 251 15.88 29.25 -5.60
CA ALA A 251 14.51 29.26 -5.08
C ALA A 251 14.43 30.14 -3.82
N PRO A 252 13.31 30.87 -3.64
CA PRO A 252 13.13 31.75 -2.50
C PRO A 252 13.11 30.94 -1.20
N PRO A 253 13.59 31.51 -0.08
CA PRO A 253 13.73 30.78 1.19
C PRO A 253 12.43 30.16 1.72
N LEU A 254 11.26 30.74 1.38
CA LEU A 254 9.94 30.23 1.76
C LEU A 254 9.63 28.84 1.16
N GLN A 255 10.26 28.47 0.05
CA GLN A 255 10.10 27.14 -0.56
C GLN A 255 11.05 26.09 0.05
N CYS A 256 12.03 26.52 0.83
CA CYS A 256 12.96 25.61 1.50
C CYS A 256 12.32 25.03 2.76
N ARG A 257 12.08 23.71 2.80
CA ARG A 257 11.52 23.05 3.99
C ARG A 257 12.32 23.33 5.26
N ARG A 258 13.65 23.36 5.18
CA ARG A 258 14.55 23.65 6.32
C ARG A 258 14.44 25.09 6.80
N TYR A 259 14.33 26.05 5.89
CA TYR A 259 14.22 27.46 6.24
C TYR A 259 12.81 27.80 6.75
N ARG A 260 11.79 27.21 6.14
CA ARG A 260 10.39 27.31 6.56
C ARG A 260 10.20 26.76 7.97
N SER A 261 10.72 25.57 8.28
CA SER A 261 10.65 24.99 9.63
C SER A 261 11.38 25.84 10.69
N ALA A 262 12.44 26.56 10.31
CA ALA A 262 13.16 27.44 11.23
C ALA A 262 12.41 28.75 11.53
N ARG A 263 11.52 29.21 10.63
CA ARG A 263 10.65 30.38 10.86
C ARG A 263 9.38 30.03 11.62
N ASP A 264 8.78 28.86 11.33
CA ASP A 264 7.52 28.42 11.93
C ASP A 264 7.71 27.96 13.39
N HIS A 265 8.94 27.63 13.78
CA HIS A 265 9.32 27.33 15.16
C HIS A 265 10.53 28.19 15.57
N PRO A 266 10.34 29.49 15.86
CA PRO A 266 11.41 30.26 16.47
C PRO A 266 11.78 29.57 17.79
N ALA A 267 13.07 29.30 17.99
CA ALA A 267 13.55 28.72 19.24
C ALA A 267 13.02 29.57 20.41
N PRO A 268 12.54 28.96 21.50
CA PRO A 268 12.07 29.71 22.66
C PRO A 268 13.22 30.63 23.10
N LYS A 269 12.93 31.93 23.18
CA LYS A 269 13.89 32.89 23.71
C LYS A 269 14.19 32.44 25.14
N LEU A 270 15.45 32.11 25.41
CA LEU A 270 15.93 31.96 26.78
C LEU A 270 15.64 33.29 27.45
N ALA A 271 14.79 33.27 28.49
CA ALA A 271 14.53 34.44 29.30
C ALA A 271 15.83 34.78 30.05
N ASP A 272 16.29 36.02 29.90
CA ASP A 272 17.35 36.62 30.70
C ASP A 272 16.90 36.80 32.16
#